data_AF-M6K7Q5-F1
#
_entry.id   AF-M6K7Q5-F1
#
_cell.length_a   1.000
_cell.length_b   1.000
_cell.length_c   1.000
_cell.angle_alpha   90.00
_cell.angle_beta   90.00
_cell.angle_gamma   90.00
#
_symmetry.space_group_name_H-M   'P 1'
#
loop_
_entity.id
_entity.type
_entity.pdbx_description
1 polymer ?
#
loop_
_entity_poly.entity_id
_entity_poly.type
_entity_poly.pdbx_seq_one_letter_code
_entity_poly.pdbx_strand_id
1 'polypeptide(L)'
;EEFIVRSENLSAEVRGTSFSFQNIPGQGTKVEVLEGRVAVSTHVESQKSAPEGEQVIEPNQGIFVNQKGFVRSHLNDFEKNRLETEFEKLPIENIPRDKNRTYSNRQELLTDFQRLEKIILINGKEIEGVIVDMDEKAMYIQTLEKEIVIQRESVSEVIQLY
;
A
#
# COMPACT_ATOMS: atom_id res chain seq x y z
N GLU A 1 14.27 -4.56 6.40
CA GLU A 1 13.61 -3.35 6.95
C GLU A 1 12.11 -3.60 7.01
N GLU A 2 11.45 -3.06 8.03
CA GLU A 2 10.00 -3.13 8.22
C GLU A 2 9.34 -2.06 7.36
N PHE A 3 8.40 -2.44 6.51
CA PHE A 3 7.60 -1.50 5.70
C PHE A 3 6.18 -1.47 6.25
N ILE A 4 5.61 -0.28 6.46
CA ILE A 4 4.28 -0.11 7.06
C ILE A 4 3.38 0.64 6.07
N VAL A 5 2.22 0.05 5.75
CA VAL A 5 1.16 0.65 4.93
C VAL A 5 -0.02 1.02 5.85
N ARG A 6 -0.59 2.21 5.70
CA ARG A 6 -1.70 2.68 6.55
C ARG A 6 -2.94 3.08 5.77
N SER A 7 -4.09 2.88 6.38
CA SER A 7 -5.38 3.50 6.05
C SER A 7 -5.91 4.25 7.27
N GLU A 8 -7.04 4.93 7.10
CA GLU A 8 -7.78 5.56 8.21
C GLU A 8 -8.06 4.60 9.38
N ASN A 9 -8.21 3.30 9.11
CA ASN A 9 -8.65 2.32 10.10
C ASN A 9 -7.56 1.32 10.50
N LEU A 10 -6.46 1.20 9.73
CA LEU A 10 -5.55 0.06 9.83
C LEU A 10 -4.10 0.43 9.44
N SER A 11 -3.12 -0.02 10.23
CA SER A 11 -1.73 -0.17 9.80
C SER A 11 -1.45 -1.62 9.44
N ALA A 12 -0.60 -1.86 8.45
CA ALA A 12 -0.12 -3.16 8.02
C ALA A 12 1.41 -3.14 7.93
N GLU A 13 2.10 -3.87 8.81
CA GLU A 13 3.53 -4.16 8.69
C GLU A 13 3.74 -5.35 7.76
N VAL A 14 4.64 -5.18 6.79
CA VAL A 14 4.91 -6.17 5.76
C VAL A 14 6.40 -6.41 5.55
N ARG A 15 6.73 -7.68 5.27
CA ARG A 15 8.10 -8.14 5.00
C ARG A 15 8.10 -9.15 3.85
N GLY A 16 8.54 -8.71 2.66
CA GLY A 16 8.72 -9.60 1.50
C GLY A 16 7.45 -10.33 1.09
N THR A 17 6.33 -9.60 1.01
CA THR A 17 4.99 -10.17 0.84
C THR A 17 4.30 -9.68 -0.42
N SER A 18 3.57 -10.58 -1.08
CA SER A 18 2.61 -10.25 -2.13
C SER A 18 1.23 -10.10 -1.48
N PHE A 19 0.78 -8.86 -1.30
CA PHE A 19 -0.48 -8.55 -0.60
C PHE A 19 -1.21 -7.37 -1.24
N SER A 20 -2.54 -7.39 -1.15
CA SER A 20 -3.43 -6.32 -1.57
C SER A 20 -3.93 -5.59 -0.33
N PHE A 21 -3.90 -4.25 -0.37
CA PHE A 21 -4.39 -3.39 0.68
C PHE A 21 -5.35 -2.37 0.05
N GLN A 22 -6.64 -2.50 0.35
CA GLN A 22 -7.69 -1.72 -0.30
C GLN A 22 -8.52 -0.97 0.74
N ASN A 23 -8.55 0.35 0.64
CA ASN A 23 -9.46 1.17 1.44
C ASN A 23 -10.78 1.35 0.68
N ILE A 24 -11.88 0.84 1.23
CA ILE A 24 -13.22 0.94 0.64
C ILE A 24 -13.96 2.09 1.35
N PRO A 25 -14.18 3.24 0.68
CA PRO A 25 -14.75 4.43 1.32
C PRO A 25 -16.08 4.13 2.02
N GLY A 26 -16.18 4.51 3.29
CA GLY A 26 -17.38 4.31 4.11
C GLY A 26 -17.68 2.86 4.52
N GLN A 27 -16.88 1.87 4.08
CA GLN A 27 -17.08 0.47 4.45
C GLN A 27 -15.97 -0.08 5.36
N GLY A 28 -14.70 0.21 5.05
CA GLY A 28 -13.57 -0.33 5.81
C GLY A 28 -12.35 -0.60 4.94
N THR A 29 -11.37 -1.31 5.49
CA THR A 29 -10.11 -1.67 4.82
C THR A 29 -10.03 -3.18 4.65
N LYS A 30 -9.79 -3.65 3.42
CA LYS A 30 -9.55 -5.05 3.10
C LYS A 30 -8.05 -5.28 2.91
N VAL A 31 -7.50 -6.30 3.55
CA VAL A 31 -6.13 -6.77 3.32
C VAL A 31 -6.19 -8.24 2.91
N GLU A 32 -5.54 -8.60 1.81
CA GLU A 32 -5.50 -9.96 1.28
C GLU A 32 -4.06 -10.35 0.99
N VAL A 33 -3.60 -11.48 1.52
CA VAL A 33 -2.21 -11.93 1.41
C VAL A 33 -2.14 -13.14 0.51
N LEU A 34 -1.41 -13.02 -0.59
CA LEU A 34 -1.12 -14.13 -1.50
C LEU A 34 0.17 -14.85 -1.07
N GLU A 35 1.22 -14.09 -0.74
CA GLU A 35 2.52 -14.64 -0.32
C GLU A 35 3.12 -13.86 0.86
N GLY A 36 3.84 -14.56 1.72
CA GLY A 36 4.44 -13.99 2.94
C GLY A 36 3.41 -13.74 4.06
N ARG A 37 3.75 -12.89 5.04
CA ARG A 37 2.88 -12.59 6.20
C ARG A 37 2.72 -11.10 6.41
N VAL A 38 1.50 -10.67 6.70
CA VAL A 38 1.18 -9.27 6.99
C VAL A 38 0.64 -9.16 8.39
N ALA A 39 1.24 -8.31 9.21
CA ALA A 39 0.75 -7.99 10.55
C ALA A 39 -0.06 -6.71 10.48
N VAL A 40 -1.30 -6.70 11.00
CA VAL A 40 -2.16 -5.52 10.95
C VAL A 40 -2.62 -5.07 12.33
N SER A 41 -2.67 -3.77 12.55
CA SER A 41 -3.09 -3.15 13.82
C SER A 41 -4.05 -2.01 13.57
N THR A 42 -5.15 -1.93 14.31
CA THR A 42 -6.11 -0.82 14.18
C THR A 42 -5.56 0.46 14.83
N HIS A 43 -5.88 1.61 14.24
CA HIS A 43 -5.50 2.92 14.81
C HIS A 43 -6.37 3.37 15.98
N VAL A 44 -7.45 2.63 16.27
CA VAL A 44 -8.56 3.09 17.08
C VAL A 44 -8.75 2.15 18.28
N GLU A 45 -8.26 2.58 19.45
CA GLU A 45 -8.62 2.02 20.77
C GLU A 45 -10.12 2.19 21.11
N SER A 46 -10.91 2.83 20.24
CA SER A 46 -12.25 3.34 20.55
C SER A 46 -13.41 2.37 20.29
N GLN A 47 -13.18 1.10 19.95
CA GLN A 47 -14.28 0.15 19.76
C GLN A 47 -14.16 -1.06 20.68
N LYS A 48 -14.97 -1.06 21.74
CA LYS A 48 -15.15 -2.11 22.78
C LYS A 48 -15.39 -3.54 22.25
N SER A 49 -15.41 -3.77 20.94
CA SER A 49 -15.73 -5.04 20.29
C SER A 49 -14.71 -5.47 19.21
N ALA A 50 -13.70 -4.67 18.90
CA ALA A 50 -12.61 -5.10 18.03
C ALA A 50 -11.56 -5.86 18.89
N PRO A 51 -11.08 -7.04 18.47
CA PRO A 51 -9.96 -7.71 19.12
C PRO A 51 -8.81 -6.73 19.36
N GLU A 52 -8.42 -6.58 20.63
CA GLU A 52 -7.23 -5.81 20.98
C GLU A 52 -5.99 -6.52 20.42
N GLY A 53 -5.12 -5.77 19.76
CA GLY A 53 -3.80 -6.24 19.37
C GLY A 53 -3.61 -6.57 17.88
N GLU A 54 -2.34 -6.72 17.54
CA GLU A 54 -1.84 -7.05 16.21
C GLU A 54 -2.45 -8.37 15.69
N GLN A 55 -2.91 -8.35 14.45
CA GLN A 55 -3.46 -9.50 13.75
C GLN A 55 -2.51 -9.91 12.64
N VAL A 56 -1.96 -11.12 12.73
CA VAL A 56 -1.19 -11.70 11.61
C VAL A 56 -2.15 -12.34 10.59
N ILE A 57 -1.89 -12.06 9.32
CA ILE A 57 -2.55 -12.61 8.15
C ILE A 57 -1.53 -13.48 7.41
N GLU A 58 -1.83 -14.77 7.31
CA GLU A 58 -0.99 -15.76 6.64
C GLU A 58 -1.28 -15.78 5.11
N PRO A 59 -0.43 -16.45 4.30
CA PRO A 59 -0.71 -16.65 2.88
C PRO A 59 -2.09 -17.27 2.64
N ASN A 60 -2.75 -16.83 1.57
CA ASN A 60 -4.11 -17.24 1.20
C ASN A 60 -5.20 -16.83 2.20
N GLN A 61 -4.95 -15.81 3.01
CA GLN A 61 -5.93 -15.26 3.94
C GLN A 61 -6.24 -13.80 3.62
N GLY A 62 -7.41 -13.36 4.05
CA GLY A 62 -7.79 -11.96 4.06
C GLY A 62 -8.33 -11.54 5.41
N ILE A 63 -8.29 -10.24 5.65
CA ILE A 63 -9.00 -9.59 6.74
C ILE A 63 -9.73 -8.37 6.19
N PHE A 64 -10.96 -8.19 6.62
CA PHE A 64 -11.71 -6.97 6.38
C PHE A 64 -11.93 -6.27 7.72
N VAL A 65 -11.54 -5.00 7.80
CA VAL A 65 -11.58 -4.20 9.01
C VAL A 65 -12.58 -3.08 8.81
N ASN A 66 -13.62 -3.07 9.64
CA ASN A 66 -14.65 -2.03 9.61
C ASN A 66 -15.04 -1.61 11.03
N GLN A 67 -16.07 -0.78 11.15
CA GLN A 67 -16.62 -0.31 12.43
C GLN A 67 -17.16 -1.42 13.36
N LYS A 68 -17.19 -2.68 12.92
CA LYS A 68 -17.61 -3.85 13.73
C LYS A 68 -16.41 -4.71 14.17
N GLY A 69 -15.20 -4.40 13.71
CA GLY A 69 -13.97 -5.12 14.02
C GLY A 69 -13.40 -5.89 12.83
N PHE A 70 -12.59 -6.91 13.14
CA PHE A 70 -11.92 -7.76 12.14
C PHE A 70 -12.84 -8.90 11.66
N VAL A 71 -12.95 -9.08 10.35
CA VAL A 71 -13.59 -10.23 9.72
C VAL A 71 -12.54 -10.99 8.91
N ARG A 72 -12.22 -12.22 9.33
CA ARG A 72 -11.25 -13.08 8.63
C ARG A 72 -11.90 -13.85 7.50
N SER A 73 -11.16 -14.06 6.42
CA SER A 73 -11.54 -14.90 5.29
C SER A 73 -10.36 -15.72 4.78
N HIS A 74 -10.69 -16.79 4.05
CA HIS A 74 -9.73 -17.51 3.21
C HIS A 74 -9.98 -17.09 1.76
N LEU A 75 -8.89 -16.92 1.01
CA LEU A 75 -8.97 -16.60 -0.41
C LEU A 75 -9.41 -17.84 -1.18
N ASN A 76 -10.48 -17.71 -1.96
CA ASN A 76 -10.90 -18.74 -2.90
C ASN A 76 -10.07 -18.67 -4.20
N ASP A 77 -10.21 -19.66 -5.08
CA ASP A 77 -9.42 -19.74 -6.32
C ASP A 77 -9.60 -18.53 -7.23
N PHE A 78 -10.81 -17.94 -7.26
CA PHE A 78 -11.05 -16.72 -8.01
C PHE A 78 -10.31 -15.51 -7.42
N GLU A 79 -10.31 -15.37 -6.09
CA GLU A 79 -9.58 -14.31 -5.40
C GLU A 79 -8.07 -14.45 -5.56
N LYS A 80 -7.55 -15.69 -5.51
CA LYS A 80 -6.13 -15.98 -5.76
C LYS A 80 -5.73 -15.62 -7.19
N ASN A 81 -6.45 -16.12 -8.20
CA ASN A 81 -6.17 -15.82 -9.61
C ASN A 81 -6.30 -14.32 -9.91
N ARG A 82 -7.23 -13.61 -9.25
CA ARG A 82 -7.35 -12.15 -9.35
C ARG A 82 -6.11 -11.47 -8.79
N LEU A 83 -5.66 -11.85 -7.60
CA LEU A 83 -4.47 -11.27 -6.97
C LEU A 83 -3.20 -11.59 -7.76
N GLU A 84 -3.06 -12.83 -8.25
CA GLU A 84 -1.98 -13.22 -9.16
C GLU A 84 -1.96 -12.33 -10.40
N THR A 85 -3.10 -12.16 -11.07
CA THR A 85 -3.23 -11.23 -12.21
C THR A 85 -2.94 -9.78 -11.82
N GLU A 86 -3.42 -9.32 -10.66
CA GLU A 86 -3.20 -7.95 -10.17
C GLU A 86 -1.72 -7.68 -9.87
N PHE A 87 -0.99 -8.66 -9.35
CA PHE A 87 0.45 -8.58 -9.13
C PHE A 87 1.26 -8.82 -10.41
N GLU A 88 0.69 -9.49 -11.41
CA GLU A 88 1.24 -9.60 -12.77
C GLU A 88 1.00 -8.34 -13.63
N LYS A 89 0.08 -7.44 -13.23
CA LYS A 89 -0.10 -6.14 -13.93
C LYS A 89 1.24 -5.43 -13.95
N LEU A 90 1.63 -4.97 -15.14
CA LEU A 90 2.95 -4.45 -15.51
C LEU A 90 3.75 -4.01 -14.27
N PRO A 91 4.75 -4.80 -13.82
CA PRO A 91 5.69 -4.30 -12.83
C PRO A 91 6.20 -2.96 -13.35
N ILE A 92 6.34 -1.95 -12.49
CA ILE A 92 6.71 -0.60 -12.93
C ILE A 92 8.03 -0.61 -13.72
N GLU A 93 8.86 -1.63 -13.49
CA GLU A 93 10.04 -1.99 -14.27
C GLU A 93 9.77 -2.04 -15.79
N ASN A 94 8.54 -2.30 -16.22
CA ASN A 94 8.11 -2.35 -17.62
C ASN A 94 7.53 -1.02 -18.15
N ILE A 95 7.28 -0.02 -17.30
CA ILE A 95 6.94 1.33 -17.75
C ILE A 95 8.27 2.04 -18.04
N PRO A 96 8.53 2.51 -19.29
CA PRO A 96 9.76 3.18 -19.63
C PRO A 96 10.00 4.36 -18.70
N ARG A 97 11.06 4.27 -17.90
CA ARG A 97 11.39 5.24 -16.87
C ARG A 97 12.01 6.48 -17.49
N ASP A 98 11.21 7.51 -17.69
CA ASP A 98 11.66 8.83 -18.11
C ASP A 98 11.68 9.78 -16.92
N LYS A 99 12.89 10.01 -16.39
CA LYS A 99 13.13 10.87 -15.22
C LYS A 99 12.71 12.32 -15.44
N ASN A 100 12.60 12.75 -16.70
CA ASN A 100 12.24 14.11 -17.07
C ASN A 100 10.77 14.25 -17.47
N ARG A 101 10.00 13.16 -17.40
CA ARG A 101 8.59 13.20 -17.75
C ARG A 101 7.81 14.02 -16.74
N THR A 102 7.13 15.03 -17.26
CA THR A 102 6.15 15.83 -16.54
C THR A 102 4.75 15.28 -16.82
N TYR A 103 3.88 15.34 -15.82
CA TYR A 103 2.47 14.98 -15.93
C TYR A 103 1.62 16.22 -15.68
N SER A 104 0.59 16.41 -16.48
CA SER A 104 -0.27 17.61 -16.41
C SER A 104 -1.16 17.58 -15.16
N ASN A 105 -1.50 16.40 -14.66
CA ASN A 105 -2.40 16.19 -13.53
C ASN A 105 -2.28 14.76 -12.95
N ARG A 106 -2.91 14.53 -11.81
CA ARG A 106 -2.92 13.23 -11.11
C ARG A 106 -3.57 12.11 -11.92
N GLN A 107 -4.56 12.43 -12.76
CA GLN A 107 -5.27 11.43 -13.57
C GLN A 107 -4.33 10.78 -14.60
N GLU A 108 -3.38 11.54 -15.14
CA GLU A 108 -2.37 10.97 -16.04
C GLU A 108 -1.43 10.01 -15.31
N LEU A 109 -0.99 10.34 -14.09
CA LEU A 109 -0.21 9.40 -13.25
C LEU A 109 -1.01 8.12 -12.97
N LEU A 110 -2.27 8.24 -12.60
CA LEU A 110 -3.16 7.10 -12.38
C LEU A 110 -3.42 6.29 -13.65
N THR A 111 -3.45 6.93 -14.82
CA THR A 111 -3.66 6.22 -16.08
C THR A 111 -2.44 5.39 -16.45
N ASP A 112 -1.25 5.97 -16.30
CA ASP A 112 0.00 5.32 -16.67
C ASP A 112 0.43 4.26 -15.67
N PHE A 113 0.29 4.54 -14.37
CA PHE A 113 0.82 3.70 -13.30
C PHE A 113 -0.25 2.95 -12.51
N GLN A 114 -1.53 3.29 -12.70
CA GLN A 114 -2.67 2.64 -12.02
C GLN A 114 -2.64 2.72 -10.49
N ARG A 115 -1.83 3.62 -9.93
CA ARG A 115 -1.64 3.83 -8.50
C ARG A 115 -1.16 5.24 -8.22
N LEU A 116 -1.30 5.67 -6.97
CA LEU A 116 -0.79 6.95 -6.50
C LEU A 116 -0.55 6.87 -5.01
N GLU A 117 0.61 7.33 -4.55
CA GLU A 117 0.99 7.34 -3.15
C GLU A 117 1.18 8.76 -2.61
N LYS A 118 0.91 8.91 -1.32
CA LYS A 118 1.31 10.04 -0.48
C LYS A 118 2.40 9.58 0.47
N ILE A 119 3.60 10.09 0.27
CA ILE A 119 4.80 9.80 1.06
C ILE A 119 4.97 10.92 2.09
N ILE A 120 5.03 10.56 3.37
CA ILE A 120 5.26 11.49 4.49
C ILE A 120 6.69 11.28 4.97
N LEU A 121 7.46 12.35 5.02
CA LEU A 121 8.82 12.34 5.53
C LEU A 121 8.85 12.53 7.05
N ILE A 122 9.95 12.12 7.68
CA ILE A 122 10.18 12.28 9.15
C ILE A 122 10.10 13.73 9.63
N ASN A 123 10.28 14.71 8.74
CA ASN A 123 10.14 16.13 9.03
C ASN A 123 8.72 16.67 8.82
N GLY A 124 7.75 15.80 8.56
CA GLY A 124 6.34 16.14 8.29
C GLY A 124 6.06 16.66 6.88
N LYS A 125 7.06 16.73 6.00
CA LYS A 125 6.83 17.08 4.58
C LYS A 125 6.10 15.95 3.87
N GLU A 126 5.12 16.32 3.06
CA GLU A 126 4.35 15.38 2.24
C GLU A 126 4.76 15.48 0.77
N ILE A 127 4.81 14.34 0.10
CA ILE A 127 5.12 14.20 -1.32
C ILE A 127 4.03 13.31 -1.91
N GLU A 128 3.40 13.76 -2.98
CA GLU A 128 2.44 12.94 -3.73
C GLU A 128 3.07 12.52 -5.07
N GLY A 129 2.97 11.24 -5.41
CA GLY A 129 3.55 10.70 -6.62
C GLY A 129 3.45 9.18 -6.70
N VAL A 130 4.09 8.60 -7.69
CA VAL A 130 4.17 7.16 -7.88
C VAL A 130 5.57 6.69 -7.50
N ILE A 131 5.71 5.79 -6.52
CA ILE A 131 7.00 5.13 -6.24
C ILE A 131 7.32 4.26 -7.46
N VAL A 132 8.31 4.61 -8.26
CA VAL A 132 8.65 3.87 -9.50
C VAL A 132 9.74 2.84 -9.32
N ASP A 133 10.56 3.00 -8.28
CA ASP A 133 11.65 2.08 -7.93
C ASP A 133 12.05 2.31 -6.47
N MET A 134 12.68 1.32 -5.86
CA MET A 134 13.21 1.39 -4.50
C MET A 134 14.42 0.46 -4.36
N ASP A 135 15.51 1.03 -3.84
CA ASP A 135 16.68 0.26 -3.42
C ASP A 135 16.83 0.29 -1.88
N GLU A 136 17.93 -0.25 -1.36
CA GLU A 136 18.20 -0.31 0.09
C GLU A 136 18.37 1.09 0.72
N LYS A 137 18.66 2.13 -0.07
CA LYS A 137 18.99 3.47 0.43
C LYS A 137 17.98 4.52 0.00
N ALA A 138 17.34 4.35 -1.14
CA ALA A 138 16.53 5.37 -1.77
C ALA A 138 15.20 4.83 -2.31
N MET A 139 14.18 5.69 -2.26
CA MET A 139 12.97 5.56 -3.06
C MET A 139 12.99 6.57 -4.20
N TYR A 140 12.56 6.12 -5.37
CA TYR A 140 12.42 6.93 -6.56
C TYR A 140 10.95 7.15 -6.83
N ILE A 141 10.54 8.41 -6.90
CA ILE A 141 9.13 8.78 -6.95
C ILE A 141 8.89 9.66 -8.17
N GLN A 142 8.05 9.20 -9.09
CA GLN A 142 7.55 10.00 -10.18
C GLN A 142 6.45 10.94 -9.68
N THR A 143 6.75 12.24 -9.67
CA THR A 143 5.78 13.30 -9.31
C THR A 143 5.16 13.91 -10.57
N LEU A 144 4.32 14.93 -10.41
CA LEU A 144 3.82 15.71 -11.55
C LEU A 144 4.92 16.44 -12.31
N GLU A 145 5.98 16.87 -11.63
CA GLU A 145 7.06 17.63 -12.27
C GLU A 145 8.13 16.72 -12.85
N LYS A 146 8.56 15.70 -12.10
CA LYS A 146 9.67 14.82 -12.47
C LYS A 146 9.80 13.66 -11.49
N GLU A 147 10.70 12.75 -11.82
CA GLU A 147 11.22 11.80 -10.85
C GLU A 147 12.08 12.53 -9.81
N ILE A 148 11.82 12.24 -8.53
CA ILE A 148 12.63 12.66 -7.40
C ILE A 148 13.18 11.45 -6.66
N VAL A 149 14.33 11.63 -6.04
CA VAL A 149 14.96 10.61 -5.19
C VAL A 149 14.88 11.07 -3.76
N ILE A 150 14.41 10.20 -2.87
CA ILE A 150 14.37 10.45 -1.44
C ILE A 150 15.11 9.34 -0.70
N GLN A 151 15.80 9.71 0.39
CA GLN A 151 16.45 8.73 1.24
C GLN A 151 15.38 7.91 1.96
N ARG A 152 15.53 6.58 1.97
CA ARG A 152 14.55 5.67 2.56
C ARG A 152 14.39 5.95 4.06
N GLU A 153 15.48 6.20 4.78
CA GLU A 153 15.49 6.57 6.20
C GLU A 153 14.77 7.90 6.49
N SER A 154 14.57 8.74 5.49
CA SER A 154 13.84 10.01 5.64
C SER A 154 12.33 9.85 5.53
N VAL A 155 11.85 8.65 5.19
CA VAL A 155 10.43 8.36 5.01
C VAL A 155 9.86 7.86 6.32
N SER A 156 8.83 8.58 6.79
CA SER A 156 8.05 8.17 7.94
C SER A 156 6.90 7.25 7.54
N GLU A 157 6.27 7.49 6.39
CA GLU A 157 5.04 6.79 6.01
C GLU A 157 4.78 6.85 4.49
N VAL A 158 4.12 5.82 3.97
CA VAL A 158 3.56 5.78 2.61
C VAL A 158 2.09 5.39 2.69
N ILE A 159 1.22 6.22 2.13
CA ILE A 159 -0.22 6.00 2.07
C ILE A 159 -0.62 5.82 0.60
N GLN A 160 -1.21 4.68 0.25
CA GLN A 160 -1.79 4.49 -1.07
C GLN A 160 -3.12 5.24 -1.16
N LEU A 161 -3.24 6.16 -2.10
CA LEU A 161 -4.43 6.98 -2.31
C LEU A 161 -5.44 6.30 -3.25
N TYR A 162 -4.95 5.51 -4.21
CA TYR A 162 -5.74 4.82 -5.24
C TYR A 162 -5.09 3.48 -5.60
#